data_AF-A0A182XDC7-F1
#
_entry.id   AF-A0A182XDC7-F1
#
_cell.length_a   1.000
_cell.length_b   1.000
_cell.length_c   1.000
_cell.angle_alpha   90.00
_cell.angle_beta   90.00
_cell.angle_gamma   90.00
#
_symmetry.space_group_name_H-M   'P 1'
#
loop_
_entity.id
_entity.type
_entity.pdbx_description
1 polymer ?
#
loop_
_entity_poly.entity_id
_entity_poly.type
_entity_poly.pdbx_seq_one_letter_code
_entity_poly.pdbx_strand_id
1 'polypeptide(L)'
;MHPFWNWLVEYFPKWIAPNLMTFAGFLFTVANFVMLSWYDWGFWASTDLENTTPVPNWFWVVAAVNIFLAYTLDGIDGKQARRIKLSGPLGELFDHGLDSYSAFFIPACLYSIFGRGPTSVPPIRMYYIMWTIFFNFYLSHWEKYNTGVLYLPWGYDLGMWGSVLMYLATWMFGYQLWKVDLPWGVSAGQLMELCLHVSAMSNLPMVVYNMYRSYKDRTGKMRTMKEAMRPLFTYGSFMFVCLLWVFVSPSDIMNRDPRACRLIVSQMSNTTAETFNWMTGVLCAAIVMSLTMPLLERPILYLLVIGSSLAHWHYGSGVVQQMCVHFNRRCFMVTKPEESKE
;
A
#
# COMPACT_ATOMS: atom_id res chain seq x y z
N MET A 1 -2.31 -7.03 21.76
CA MET A 1 -2.37 -5.63 22.27
C MET A 1 -1.00 -5.01 22.08
N HIS A 2 -0.92 -3.75 21.64
CA HIS A 2 0.34 -3.04 21.37
C HIS A 2 0.59 -2.00 22.46
N PRO A 3 1.46 -2.28 23.47
CA PRO A 3 1.62 -1.43 24.65
C PRO A 3 2.11 -0.02 24.32
N PHE A 4 3.03 0.11 23.36
CA PHE A 4 3.58 1.39 22.91
C PHE A 4 2.48 2.36 22.46
N TRP A 5 1.59 1.94 21.57
CA TRP A 5 0.51 2.76 21.06
C TRP A 5 -0.59 3.05 22.10
N ASN A 6 -0.86 2.10 22.99
CA ASN A 6 -1.79 2.33 24.10
C ASN A 6 -1.26 3.39 25.08
N TRP A 7 0.04 3.44 25.31
CA TRP A 7 0.67 4.48 26.11
C TRP A 7 0.70 5.82 25.37
N LEU A 8 1.09 5.82 24.10
CA LEU A 8 1.28 7.05 23.32
C LEU A 8 -0.03 7.81 23.07
N VAL A 9 -1.13 7.10 22.78
CA VAL A 9 -2.42 7.73 22.48
C VAL A 9 -2.95 8.57 23.64
N GLU A 10 -2.54 8.28 24.88
CA GLU A 10 -2.98 9.04 26.05
C GLU A 10 -2.46 10.50 26.05
N TYR A 11 -1.34 10.75 25.38
CA TYR A 11 -0.77 12.09 25.22
C TYR A 11 -1.37 12.87 24.05
N PHE A 12 -2.10 12.22 23.14
CA PHE A 12 -2.75 12.90 22.03
C PHE A 12 -3.95 13.73 22.51
N PRO A 13 -4.07 15.00 22.11
CA PRO A 13 -5.23 15.81 22.47
C PRO A 13 -6.54 15.21 21.97
N LYS A 14 -7.56 15.16 22.84
CA LYS A 14 -8.88 14.57 22.52
C LYS A 14 -9.67 15.33 21.45
N TRP A 15 -9.27 16.54 21.08
CA TRP A 15 -9.88 17.32 20.00
C TRP A 15 -9.36 16.94 18.60
N ILE A 16 -8.29 16.14 18.52
CA ILE A 16 -7.79 15.62 17.25
C ILE A 16 -8.66 14.45 16.79
N ALA A 17 -9.24 14.59 15.60
CA ALA A 17 -10.04 13.55 14.97
C ALA A 17 -9.16 12.38 14.48
N PRO A 18 -9.57 11.12 14.66
CA PRO A 18 -8.83 9.95 14.19
C PRO A 18 -8.49 10.01 12.69
N ASN A 19 -9.47 10.32 11.85
CA ASN A 19 -9.25 10.42 10.40
C ASN A 19 -8.24 11.51 10.00
N LEU A 20 -8.06 12.55 10.81
CA LEU A 20 -7.02 13.56 10.57
C LEU A 20 -5.62 12.96 10.82
N MET A 21 -5.50 12.08 11.81
CA MET A 21 -4.26 11.38 12.13
C MET A 21 -3.89 10.41 11.00
N THR A 22 -4.86 9.60 10.56
CA THR A 22 -4.71 8.73 9.38
C THR A 22 -4.28 9.53 8.16
N PHE A 23 -4.97 10.64 7.87
CA PHE A 23 -4.66 11.46 6.69
C PHE A 23 -3.27 12.09 6.78
N ALA A 24 -2.87 12.59 7.95
CA ALA A 24 -1.52 13.12 8.15
C ALA A 24 -0.46 12.02 7.98
N GLY A 25 -0.71 10.81 8.51
CA GLY A 25 0.16 9.65 8.32
C GLY A 25 0.34 9.29 6.84
N PHE A 26 -0.77 9.23 6.10
CA PHE A 26 -0.78 9.04 4.66
C PHE A 26 0.02 10.11 3.90
N LEU A 27 -0.11 11.39 4.26
CA LEU A 27 0.64 12.46 3.60
C LEU A 27 2.16 12.33 3.78
N PHE A 28 2.64 11.75 4.89
CA PHE A 28 4.06 11.46 5.05
C PHE A 28 4.56 10.37 4.08
N THR A 29 3.74 9.36 3.77
CA THR A 29 4.10 8.33 2.77
C THR A 29 4.09 8.90 1.35
N VAL A 30 3.12 9.77 1.04
CA VAL A 30 3.07 10.53 -0.22
C VAL A 30 4.28 11.44 -0.37
N ALA A 31 4.66 12.18 0.68
CA ALA A 31 5.80 13.08 0.65
C ALA A 31 7.11 12.34 0.31
N ASN A 32 7.35 11.18 0.94
CA ASN A 32 8.50 10.34 0.60
C ASN A 32 8.47 9.90 -0.87
N PHE A 33 7.31 9.44 -1.35
CA PHE A 33 7.17 8.97 -2.72
C PHE A 33 7.39 10.09 -3.75
N VAL A 34 6.81 11.27 -3.54
CA VAL A 34 6.98 12.43 -4.43
C VAL A 34 8.43 12.89 -4.46
N MET A 35 9.07 13.02 -3.31
CA MET A 35 10.47 13.45 -3.21
C MET A 35 11.42 12.45 -3.89
N LEU A 36 11.24 11.15 -3.67
CA LEU A 36 12.04 10.13 -4.36
C LEU A 36 11.74 10.05 -5.85
N SER A 37 10.49 10.31 -6.27
CA SER A 37 10.14 10.36 -7.69
C SER A 37 10.78 11.57 -8.38
N TRP A 38 10.94 12.68 -7.65
CA TRP A 38 11.64 13.87 -8.13
C TRP A 38 13.15 13.65 -8.26
N TYR A 39 13.80 13.10 -7.22
CA TYR A 39 15.24 12.85 -7.25
C TYR A 39 15.64 11.66 -8.12
N ASP A 40 14.80 10.63 -8.20
CA ASP A 40 15.17 9.35 -8.79
C ASP A 40 13.97 8.62 -9.43
N TRP A 41 13.40 9.19 -10.49
CA TRP A 41 12.27 8.59 -11.21
C TRP A 41 12.56 7.14 -11.66
N GLY A 42 13.78 6.88 -12.12
CA GLY A 42 14.17 5.62 -12.77
C GLY A 42 14.80 4.56 -11.86
N PHE A 43 14.99 4.84 -10.56
CA PHE A 43 15.70 3.99 -9.58
C PHE A 43 17.22 3.84 -9.84
N TRP A 44 17.85 4.87 -10.40
CA TRP A 44 19.28 4.91 -10.73
C TRP A 44 20.14 5.58 -9.67
N ALA A 45 19.57 6.40 -8.78
CA ALA A 45 20.35 7.23 -7.86
C ALA A 45 21.17 6.41 -6.86
N SER A 46 20.63 5.27 -6.40
CA SER A 46 21.34 4.34 -5.51
C SER A 46 22.02 3.23 -6.32
N THR A 47 22.80 3.59 -7.34
CA THR A 47 23.62 2.65 -8.12
C THR A 47 25.07 3.13 -8.18
N ASP A 48 26.01 2.21 -8.35
CA ASP A 48 27.44 2.54 -8.48
C ASP A 48 27.83 2.79 -9.95
N LEU A 49 26.85 3.11 -10.80
CA LEU A 49 27.06 3.37 -12.22
C LEU A 49 27.52 4.82 -12.44
N GLU A 50 28.40 4.99 -13.42
CA GLU A 50 28.84 6.31 -13.87
C GLU A 50 27.65 7.16 -14.35
N ASN A 51 27.73 8.48 -14.16
CA ASN A 51 26.69 9.45 -14.52
C ASN A 51 25.38 9.34 -13.73
N THR A 52 25.38 8.69 -12.56
CA THR A 52 24.25 8.72 -11.63
C THR A 52 24.52 9.67 -10.47
N THR A 53 23.47 10.32 -9.96
CA THR A 53 23.56 11.24 -8.82
C THR A 53 22.80 10.62 -7.64
N PRO A 54 23.46 10.35 -6.51
CA PRO A 54 22.81 9.83 -5.31
C PRO A 54 21.74 10.78 -4.76
N VAL A 55 20.71 10.20 -4.14
CA VAL A 55 19.72 10.98 -3.38
C VAL A 55 20.43 11.72 -2.25
N PRO A 56 20.14 13.01 -2.00
CA PRO A 56 20.78 13.76 -0.92
C PRO A 56 20.65 13.05 0.42
N ASN A 57 21.76 12.87 1.13
CA ASN A 57 21.80 11.97 2.29
C ASN A 57 20.82 12.36 3.42
N TRP A 58 20.57 13.66 3.62
CA TRP A 58 19.60 14.15 4.60
C TRP A 58 18.18 13.63 4.34
N PHE A 59 17.85 13.29 3.09
CA PHE A 59 16.53 12.78 2.75
C PHE A 59 16.27 11.44 3.43
N TRP A 60 17.28 10.60 3.64
CA TRP A 60 17.09 9.29 4.26
C TRP A 60 16.64 9.40 5.72
N VAL A 61 17.17 10.35 6.50
CA VAL A 61 16.66 10.58 7.86
C VAL A 61 15.24 11.17 7.85
N VAL A 62 14.92 12.06 6.89
CA VAL A 62 13.55 12.56 6.73
C VAL A 62 12.59 11.43 6.35
N ALA A 63 13.00 10.52 5.46
CA ALA A 63 12.22 9.35 5.08
C ALA A 63 11.95 8.42 6.27
N ALA A 64 12.97 8.19 7.11
CA ALA A 64 12.83 7.42 8.35
C ALA A 64 11.81 8.06 9.31
N VAL A 65 11.92 9.38 9.55
CA VAL A 65 10.99 10.12 10.41
C VAL A 65 9.57 10.07 9.83
N ASN A 66 9.41 10.29 8.53
CA ASN A 66 8.12 10.25 7.86
C ASN A 66 7.44 8.88 7.97
N ILE A 67 8.17 7.78 7.74
CA ILE A 67 7.61 6.43 7.91
C ILE A 67 7.29 6.14 9.38
N PHE A 68 8.17 6.55 10.30
CA PHE A 68 7.91 6.38 11.73
C PHE A 68 6.65 7.13 12.17
N LEU A 69 6.46 8.38 11.71
CA LEU A 69 5.26 9.16 11.98
C LEU A 69 4.02 8.56 11.32
N ALA A 70 4.12 8.15 10.05
CA ALA A 70 3.03 7.48 9.34
C ALA A 70 2.54 6.24 10.09
N TYR A 71 3.46 5.34 10.42
CA TYR A 71 3.20 4.11 11.16
C TYR A 71 2.67 4.39 12.57
N THR A 72 3.19 5.41 13.24
CA THR A 72 2.75 5.77 14.59
C THR A 72 1.33 6.31 14.59
N LEU A 73 1.00 7.20 13.66
CA LEU A 73 -0.33 7.83 13.55
C LEU A 73 -1.40 6.80 13.17
N ASP A 74 -1.10 5.94 12.18
CA ASP A 74 -1.89 4.76 11.82
C ASP A 74 -2.12 3.86 13.06
N GLY A 75 -1.05 3.46 13.75
CA GLY A 75 -1.16 2.58 14.92
C GLY A 75 -1.98 3.12 16.11
N ILE A 76 -2.21 4.44 16.22
CA ILE A 76 -2.95 5.05 17.33
C ILE A 76 -4.33 5.61 16.93
N ASP A 77 -4.68 5.72 15.66
CA ASP A 77 -5.93 6.39 15.23
C ASP A 77 -7.18 5.66 15.74
N GLY A 78 -7.25 4.34 15.64
CA GLY A 78 -8.36 3.52 16.11
C GLY A 78 -8.38 3.46 17.64
N LYS A 79 -7.22 3.63 18.29
CA LYS A 79 -7.14 3.77 19.76
C LYS A 79 -7.71 5.11 20.19
N GLN A 80 -7.38 6.18 19.48
CA GLN A 80 -7.94 7.51 19.70
C GLN A 80 -9.45 7.47 19.47
N ALA A 81 -9.91 6.84 18.39
CA ALA A 81 -11.32 6.66 18.07
C ALA A 81 -12.07 5.96 19.21
N ARG A 82 -11.50 4.90 19.81
CA ARG A 82 -12.09 4.24 20.99
C ARG A 82 -12.09 5.16 22.21
N ARG A 83 -10.99 5.86 22.48
CA ARG A 83 -10.81 6.77 23.62
C ARG A 83 -11.83 7.91 23.63
N ILE A 84 -12.19 8.43 22.46
CA ILE A 84 -13.17 9.52 22.31
C ILE A 84 -14.54 9.06 21.83
N LYS A 85 -14.81 7.74 21.83
CA LYS A 85 -16.09 7.12 21.44
C LYS A 85 -16.55 7.45 20.00
N LEU A 86 -15.59 7.59 19.08
CA LEU A 86 -15.81 7.83 17.65
C LEU A 86 -15.51 6.61 16.75
N SER A 87 -15.24 5.43 17.31
CA SER A 87 -15.10 4.20 16.50
C SER A 87 -16.34 3.95 15.64
N GLY A 88 -16.13 3.47 14.41
CA GLY A 88 -17.21 3.12 13.49
C GLY A 88 -16.73 2.88 12.06
N PRO A 89 -17.64 2.48 11.16
CA PRO A 89 -17.30 2.09 9.78
C PRO A 89 -16.64 3.19 8.95
N LEU A 90 -16.94 4.47 9.24
CA LEU A 90 -16.33 5.61 8.54
C LEU A 90 -14.82 5.68 8.77
N GLY A 91 -14.39 5.58 10.03
CA GLY A 91 -12.96 5.61 10.36
C GLY A 91 -12.24 4.41 9.77
N GLU A 92 -12.84 3.22 9.90
CA GLU A 92 -12.27 1.99 9.35
C GLU A 92 -12.16 1.99 7.81
N LEU A 93 -13.14 2.55 7.10
CA LEU A 93 -13.05 2.72 5.65
C LEU A 93 -11.96 3.72 5.27
N PHE A 94 -11.90 4.86 5.99
CA PHE A 94 -10.95 5.93 5.71
C PHE A 94 -9.51 5.45 5.91
N ASP A 95 -9.27 4.76 7.03
CA ASP A 95 -7.99 4.17 7.41
C ASP A 95 -7.47 3.20 6.36
N HIS A 96 -8.16 2.08 6.19
CA HIS A 96 -7.71 1.06 5.26
C HIS A 96 -7.70 1.59 3.81
N GLY A 97 -8.62 2.51 3.47
CA GLY A 97 -8.66 3.16 2.16
C GLY A 97 -7.34 3.87 1.83
N LEU A 98 -6.76 4.59 2.78
CA LEU A 98 -5.45 5.23 2.61
C LEU A 98 -4.30 4.22 2.70
N ASP A 99 -4.42 3.18 3.53
CA ASP A 99 -3.43 2.09 3.57
C ASP A 99 -3.27 1.39 2.22
N SER A 100 -4.34 1.29 1.43
CA SER A 100 -4.27 0.69 0.10
C SER A 100 -3.29 1.44 -0.82
N TYR A 101 -3.14 2.76 -0.67
CA TYR A 101 -2.10 3.54 -1.34
C TYR A 101 -0.75 3.43 -0.64
N SER A 102 -0.70 3.45 0.68
CA SER A 102 0.55 3.32 1.43
C SER A 102 1.24 1.98 1.14
N ALA A 103 0.47 0.91 0.91
CA ALA A 103 0.95 -0.40 0.47
C ALA A 103 1.70 -0.33 -0.88
N PHE A 104 1.44 0.70 -1.70
CA PHE A 104 2.23 1.02 -2.89
C PHE A 104 3.44 1.91 -2.58
N PHE A 105 3.19 3.04 -1.91
CA PHE A 105 4.21 4.08 -1.73
C PHE A 105 5.39 3.58 -0.91
N ILE A 106 5.16 2.86 0.17
CA ILE A 106 6.20 2.45 1.11
C ILE A 106 7.21 1.50 0.45
N PRO A 107 6.81 0.37 -0.19
CA PRO A 107 7.78 -0.52 -0.84
C PRO A 107 8.46 0.14 -2.05
N ALA A 108 7.76 1.02 -2.78
CA ALA A 108 8.36 1.77 -3.88
C ALA A 108 9.47 2.71 -3.38
N CYS A 109 9.26 3.38 -2.25
CA CYS A 109 10.29 4.20 -1.61
C CYS A 109 11.45 3.34 -1.11
N LEU A 110 11.16 2.20 -0.47
CA LEU A 110 12.18 1.30 0.09
C LEU A 110 13.14 0.79 -1.00
N TYR A 111 12.61 0.46 -2.18
CA TYR A 111 13.43 0.06 -3.32
C TYR A 111 14.40 1.14 -3.80
N SER A 112 14.13 2.42 -3.52
CA SER A 112 15.04 3.52 -3.88
C SER A 112 16.36 3.46 -3.10
N ILE A 113 16.42 2.77 -1.95
CA ILE A 113 17.67 2.50 -1.23
C ILE A 113 18.56 1.53 -2.02
N PHE A 114 17.94 0.54 -2.68
CA PHE A 114 18.64 -0.49 -3.42
C PHE A 114 18.93 -0.10 -4.87
N GLY A 115 18.07 0.71 -5.48
CA GLY A 115 18.15 1.03 -6.90
C GLY A 115 18.05 -0.21 -7.80
N ARG A 116 18.21 0.00 -9.11
CA ARG A 116 18.10 -1.05 -10.14
C ARG A 116 19.43 -1.56 -10.69
N GLY A 117 20.52 -1.24 -10.01
CA GLY A 117 21.87 -1.60 -10.43
C GLY A 117 22.17 -3.12 -10.34
N PRO A 118 23.34 -3.56 -10.82
CA PRO A 118 23.70 -4.98 -10.90
C PRO A 118 23.72 -5.72 -9.56
N THR A 119 24.13 -5.04 -8.48
CA THR A 119 24.17 -5.55 -7.10
C THR A 119 22.80 -5.51 -6.40
N SER A 120 21.74 -5.26 -7.16
CA SER A 120 20.35 -5.19 -6.71
C SER A 120 19.47 -6.11 -7.59
N VAL A 121 18.17 -5.81 -7.66
CA VAL A 121 17.20 -6.52 -8.48
C VAL A 121 16.64 -5.56 -9.53
N PRO A 122 16.37 -6.01 -10.77
CA PRO A 122 15.80 -5.18 -11.83
C PRO A 122 14.35 -4.75 -11.52
N PRO A 123 13.82 -3.71 -12.19
CA PRO A 123 12.50 -3.16 -11.90
C PRO A 123 11.35 -4.17 -12.01
N ILE A 124 11.46 -5.15 -12.91
CA ILE A 124 10.48 -6.23 -13.08
C ILE A 124 10.40 -7.15 -11.86
N ARG A 125 11.53 -7.48 -11.22
CA ARG A 125 11.53 -8.32 -10.01
C ARG A 125 10.94 -7.56 -8.83
N MET A 126 11.25 -6.27 -8.72
CA MET A 126 10.59 -5.41 -7.75
C MET A 126 9.08 -5.25 -8.02
N TYR A 127 8.64 -5.29 -9.29
CA TYR A 127 7.21 -5.31 -9.62
C TYR A 127 6.51 -6.56 -9.09
N TYR A 128 7.16 -7.74 -9.14
CA TYR A 128 6.63 -8.96 -8.52
C TYR A 128 6.58 -8.88 -6.99
N ILE A 129 7.58 -8.25 -6.35
CA ILE A 129 7.54 -7.98 -4.91
C ILE A 129 6.32 -7.12 -4.57
N MET A 130 6.08 -6.05 -5.33
CA MET A 130 4.91 -5.19 -5.14
C MET A 130 3.60 -5.96 -5.21
N TRP A 131 3.43 -6.82 -6.23
CA TRP A 131 2.25 -7.69 -6.33
C TRP A 131 2.12 -8.68 -5.17
N THR A 132 3.22 -9.15 -4.60
CA THR A 132 3.18 -10.03 -3.42
C THR A 132 2.72 -9.26 -2.18
N ILE A 133 3.18 -8.02 -2.01
CA ILE A 133 2.75 -7.14 -0.92
C ILE A 133 1.26 -6.80 -1.06
N PHE A 134 0.81 -6.43 -2.26
CA PHE A 134 -0.61 -6.21 -2.53
C PHE A 134 -1.45 -7.46 -2.30
N PHE A 135 -0.95 -8.64 -2.68
CA PHE A 135 -1.65 -9.88 -2.43
C PHE A 135 -1.84 -10.12 -0.93
N ASN A 136 -0.81 -9.90 -0.12
CA ASN A 136 -0.91 -9.99 1.34
C ASN A 136 -1.91 -8.98 1.94
N PHE A 137 -1.88 -7.73 1.46
CA PHE A 137 -2.85 -6.71 1.85
C PHE A 137 -4.28 -7.15 1.50
N TYR A 138 -4.50 -7.66 0.28
CA TYR A 138 -5.79 -8.17 -0.18
C TYR A 138 -6.25 -9.42 0.57
N LEU A 139 -5.35 -10.32 0.97
CA LEU A 139 -5.69 -11.51 1.74
C LEU A 139 -6.34 -11.17 3.07
N SER A 140 -5.84 -10.15 3.77
CA SER A 140 -6.42 -9.69 5.05
C SER A 140 -7.84 -9.15 4.85
N HIS A 141 -8.07 -8.45 3.73
CA HIS A 141 -9.40 -7.96 3.36
C HIS A 141 -10.33 -9.06 2.86
N TRP A 142 -9.79 -10.06 2.17
CA TRP A 142 -10.52 -11.26 1.78
C TRP A 142 -10.95 -12.09 2.99
N GLU A 143 -10.08 -12.20 4.01
CA GLU A 143 -10.44 -12.76 5.31
C GLU A 143 -11.60 -11.99 5.92
N LYS A 144 -11.45 -10.67 6.11
CA LYS A 144 -12.50 -9.80 6.65
C LYS A 144 -13.80 -9.90 5.86
N TYR A 145 -13.72 -9.94 4.53
CA TYR A 145 -14.90 -10.08 3.68
C TYR A 145 -15.73 -11.26 4.14
N ASN A 146 -15.08 -12.41 4.33
CA ASN A 146 -15.68 -13.70 4.65
C ASN A 146 -16.00 -13.93 6.14
N THR A 147 -15.12 -13.53 7.05
CA THR A 147 -15.25 -13.76 8.50
C THR A 147 -15.93 -12.60 9.22
N GLY A 148 -15.88 -11.39 8.67
CA GLY A 148 -16.33 -10.15 9.31
C GLY A 148 -15.30 -9.50 10.22
N VAL A 149 -14.13 -10.13 10.44
CA VAL A 149 -13.07 -9.64 11.32
C VAL A 149 -11.82 -9.39 10.50
N LEU A 150 -11.22 -8.20 10.64
CA LEU A 150 -9.91 -7.93 10.06
C LEU A 150 -8.81 -8.39 11.02
N TYR A 151 -7.98 -9.31 10.55
CA TYR A 151 -6.75 -9.68 11.23
C TYR A 151 -5.57 -9.03 10.51
N LEU A 152 -4.78 -8.26 11.24
CA LEU A 152 -3.58 -7.63 10.71
C LEU A 152 -2.35 -8.51 11.03
N PRO A 153 -1.52 -8.86 10.03
CA PRO A 153 -0.34 -9.67 10.25
C PRO A 153 0.78 -8.88 10.92
N TRP A 154 1.54 -9.55 11.80
CA TRP A 154 2.78 -9.02 12.38
C TRP A 154 3.84 -8.63 11.33
N GLY A 155 3.76 -9.21 10.12
CA GLY A 155 4.63 -8.86 9.01
C GLY A 155 4.55 -7.39 8.61
N TYR A 156 3.39 -6.75 8.81
CA TYR A 156 3.24 -5.31 8.59
C TYR A 156 4.11 -4.50 9.57
N ASP A 157 3.96 -4.77 10.88
CA ASP A 157 4.72 -4.09 11.93
C ASP A 157 6.24 -4.25 11.73
N LEU A 158 6.68 -5.47 11.39
CA LEU A 158 8.09 -5.76 11.10
C LEU A 158 8.58 -5.01 9.85
N GLY A 159 7.75 -4.93 8.81
CA GLY A 159 8.07 -4.17 7.59
C GLY A 159 8.21 -2.68 7.85
N MET A 160 7.37 -2.10 8.71
CA MET A 160 7.41 -0.67 9.05
C MET A 160 8.65 -0.32 9.87
N TRP A 161 8.92 -1.07 10.94
CA TRP A 161 10.16 -0.89 11.71
C TRP A 161 11.41 -1.16 10.89
N GLY A 162 11.40 -2.23 10.09
CA GLY A 162 12.49 -2.56 9.16
C GLY A 162 12.78 -1.42 8.20
N SER A 163 11.74 -0.84 7.60
CA SER A 163 11.89 0.31 6.70
C SER A 163 12.53 1.51 7.40
N VAL A 164 12.07 1.88 8.61
CA VAL A 164 12.67 2.97 9.39
C VAL A 164 14.15 2.72 9.66
N LEU A 165 14.50 1.52 10.14
CA LEU A 165 15.88 1.15 10.43
C LEU A 165 16.76 1.16 9.17
N MET A 166 16.23 0.71 8.04
CA MET A 166 16.96 0.71 6.77
C MET A 166 17.23 2.13 6.26
N TYR A 167 16.26 3.05 6.40
CA TYR A 167 16.47 4.46 6.06
C TYR A 167 17.51 5.11 6.99
N LEU A 168 17.48 4.83 8.30
CA LEU A 168 18.49 5.34 9.24
C LEU A 168 19.88 4.77 8.95
N ALA A 169 20.00 3.48 8.65
CA ALA A 169 21.26 2.86 8.25
C ALA A 169 21.80 3.47 6.95
N THR A 170 20.92 3.72 5.98
CA THR A 170 21.29 4.40 4.72
C THR A 170 21.75 5.83 4.95
N TRP A 171 21.11 6.56 5.87
CA TRP A 171 21.55 7.90 6.27
C TRP A 171 22.93 7.89 6.93
N MET A 172 23.21 6.91 7.81
CA MET A 172 24.48 6.83 8.54
C MET A 172 25.65 6.33 7.70
N PHE A 173 25.42 5.34 6.84
CA PHE A 173 26.48 4.59 6.15
C PHE A 173 26.46 4.75 4.62
N GLY A 174 25.46 5.46 4.08
CA GLY A 174 25.26 5.57 2.63
C GLY A 174 24.52 4.37 2.04
N TYR A 175 24.07 4.52 0.79
CA TYR A 175 23.39 3.44 0.06
C TYR A 175 24.35 2.28 -0.29
N GLN A 176 25.66 2.54 -0.29
CA GLN A 176 26.73 1.57 -0.55
C GLN A 176 26.72 0.41 0.44
N LEU A 177 26.18 0.61 1.65
CA LEU A 177 25.94 -0.46 2.62
C LEU A 177 25.18 -1.64 2.00
N TRP A 178 24.29 -1.35 1.04
CA TRP A 178 23.42 -2.34 0.39
C TRP A 178 23.99 -2.86 -0.93
N LYS A 179 25.28 -2.58 -1.21
CA LYS A 179 25.99 -2.95 -2.44
C LYS A 179 27.02 -4.04 -2.17
N VAL A 180 26.61 -5.05 -1.42
CA VAL A 180 27.48 -6.15 -0.98
C VAL A 180 27.00 -7.45 -1.59
N ASP A 181 27.95 -8.22 -2.11
CA ASP A 181 27.74 -9.62 -2.48
C ASP A 181 27.99 -10.50 -1.25
N LEU A 182 26.97 -11.29 -0.91
CA LEU A 182 27.01 -12.28 0.16
C LEU A 182 27.70 -13.56 -0.32
N PRO A 183 28.06 -14.48 0.59
CA PRO A 183 28.54 -15.79 0.20
C PRO A 183 27.61 -16.45 -0.83
N TRP A 184 28.18 -17.27 -1.72
CA TRP A 184 27.44 -17.95 -2.80
C TRP A 184 26.96 -17.06 -3.95
N GLY A 185 27.45 -15.81 -4.04
CA GLY A 185 27.15 -14.90 -5.16
C GLY A 185 25.74 -14.31 -5.09
N VAL A 186 25.14 -14.25 -3.90
CA VAL A 186 23.83 -13.63 -3.68
C VAL A 186 24.03 -12.16 -3.37
N SER A 187 23.44 -11.26 -4.16
CA SER A 187 23.51 -9.83 -3.87
C SER A 187 22.60 -9.45 -2.70
N ALA A 188 22.94 -8.39 -1.97
CA ALA A 188 22.08 -7.85 -0.90
C ALA A 188 20.66 -7.54 -1.40
N GLY A 189 20.50 -7.10 -2.66
CA GLY A 189 19.17 -6.90 -3.24
C GLY A 189 18.38 -8.20 -3.46
N GLN A 190 19.03 -9.29 -3.85
CA GLN A 190 18.38 -10.60 -3.94
C GLN A 190 17.97 -11.14 -2.57
N LEU A 191 18.79 -10.94 -1.53
CA LEU A 191 18.41 -11.27 -0.17
C LEU A 191 17.18 -10.46 0.27
N MET A 192 17.17 -9.15 0.00
CA MET A 192 16.02 -8.29 0.30
C MET A 192 14.75 -8.74 -0.43
N GLU A 193 14.84 -9.10 -1.71
CA GLU A 193 13.71 -9.66 -2.45
C GLU A 193 13.15 -10.92 -1.79
N LEU A 194 14.02 -11.86 -1.40
CA LEU A 194 13.60 -13.07 -0.69
C LEU A 194 12.93 -12.74 0.63
N CYS A 195 13.52 -11.85 1.44
CA CYS A 195 12.95 -11.41 2.71
C CYS A 195 11.56 -10.78 2.53
N LEU A 196 11.38 -9.92 1.52
CA LEU A 196 10.10 -9.26 1.25
C LEU A 196 9.04 -10.27 0.77
N HIS A 197 9.39 -11.22 -0.10
CA HIS A 197 8.44 -12.26 -0.51
C HIS A 197 8.04 -13.17 0.65
N VAL A 198 9.00 -13.64 1.46
CA VAL A 198 8.72 -14.50 2.62
C VAL A 198 7.85 -13.76 3.64
N SER A 199 8.20 -12.51 3.95
CA SER A 199 7.45 -11.68 4.90
C SER A 199 6.04 -11.36 4.41
N ALA A 200 5.86 -11.09 3.11
CA ALA A 200 4.54 -10.84 2.55
C ALA A 200 3.68 -12.12 2.54
N MET A 201 4.28 -13.29 2.28
CA MET A 201 3.54 -14.55 2.21
C MET A 201 3.29 -15.23 3.56
N SER A 202 3.92 -14.77 4.64
CA SER A 202 3.82 -15.40 5.96
C SER A 202 2.41 -15.36 6.57
N ASN A 203 1.54 -14.45 6.12
CA ASN A 203 0.16 -14.34 6.59
C ASN A 203 -0.78 -15.38 5.96
N LEU A 204 -0.44 -15.91 4.78
CA LEU A 204 -1.34 -16.78 4.03
C LEU A 204 -1.80 -18.02 4.82
N PRO A 205 -0.92 -18.76 5.52
CA PRO A 205 -1.36 -19.90 6.34
C PRO A 205 -2.34 -19.51 7.45
N MET A 206 -2.15 -18.34 8.07
CA MET A 206 -3.03 -17.84 9.12
C MET A 206 -4.40 -17.46 8.57
N VAL A 207 -4.46 -16.78 7.43
CA VAL A 207 -5.72 -16.42 6.76
C VAL A 207 -6.51 -17.69 6.41
N VAL A 208 -5.84 -18.70 5.83
CA VAL A 208 -6.49 -19.99 5.50
C VAL A 208 -7.00 -20.70 6.75
N TYR A 209 -6.21 -20.73 7.82
CA TYR A 209 -6.60 -21.33 9.10
C TYR A 209 -7.80 -20.60 9.74
N ASN A 210 -7.77 -19.27 9.78
CA ASN A 210 -8.84 -18.45 10.34
C ASN A 210 -10.13 -18.59 9.53
N MET A 211 -10.03 -18.63 8.20
CA MET A 211 -11.15 -18.92 7.30
C MET A 211 -11.76 -20.29 7.57
N TYR A 212 -10.93 -21.34 7.64
CA TYR A 212 -11.38 -22.70 7.95
C TYR A 212 -12.09 -22.74 9.31
N ARG A 213 -11.46 -22.17 10.35
CA ARG A 213 -12.01 -22.15 11.71
C ARG A 213 -13.32 -21.38 11.77
N SER A 214 -13.41 -20.22 11.13
CA SER A 214 -14.61 -19.39 11.09
C SER A 214 -15.80 -20.11 10.45
N TYR A 215 -15.55 -20.91 9.41
CA TYR A 215 -16.58 -21.71 8.74
C TYR A 215 -16.94 -22.97 9.53
N LYS A 216 -15.97 -23.62 10.15
CA LYS A 216 -16.18 -24.79 11.03
C LYS A 216 -17.01 -24.42 12.25
N ASP A 217 -16.65 -23.32 12.91
CA ASP A 217 -17.28 -22.83 14.14
C ASP A 217 -18.55 -21.98 13.85
N ARG A 218 -18.88 -21.77 12.56
CA ARG A 218 -20.02 -20.98 12.08
C ARG A 218 -20.08 -19.54 12.63
N THR A 219 -18.92 -18.93 12.81
CA THR A 219 -18.81 -17.54 13.31
C THR A 219 -18.74 -16.51 12.18
N GLY A 220 -18.35 -16.93 10.97
CA GLY A 220 -18.24 -16.06 9.80
C GLY A 220 -19.56 -15.80 9.09
N LYS A 221 -19.50 -15.14 7.94
CA LYS A 221 -20.71 -14.81 7.15
C LYS A 221 -21.26 -16.00 6.34
N MET A 222 -20.66 -17.19 6.46
CA MET A 222 -21.10 -18.45 5.84
C MET A 222 -21.43 -18.36 4.34
N ARG A 223 -20.61 -17.65 3.57
CA ARG A 223 -20.80 -17.52 2.13
C ARG A 223 -20.51 -18.82 1.40
N THR A 224 -21.20 -19.04 0.28
CA THR A 224 -20.85 -20.10 -0.67
C THR A 224 -19.42 -19.90 -1.20
N MET A 225 -18.76 -20.98 -1.63
CA MET A 225 -17.39 -20.91 -2.16
C MET A 225 -17.26 -19.91 -3.31
N LYS A 226 -18.27 -19.83 -4.19
CA LYS A 226 -18.32 -18.87 -5.29
C LYS A 226 -18.28 -17.43 -4.81
N GLU A 227 -19.12 -17.07 -3.83
CA GLU A 227 -19.16 -15.71 -3.32
C GLU A 227 -17.93 -15.41 -2.45
N ALA A 228 -17.42 -16.40 -1.71
CA ALA A 228 -16.23 -16.26 -0.90
C ALA A 228 -14.98 -15.96 -1.74
N MET A 229 -14.83 -16.59 -2.91
CA MET A 229 -13.69 -16.41 -3.81
C MET A 229 -13.78 -15.16 -4.71
N ARG A 230 -14.94 -14.51 -4.75
CA ARG A 230 -15.21 -13.39 -5.66
C ARG A 230 -14.17 -12.25 -5.58
N PRO A 231 -13.74 -11.77 -4.39
CA PRO A 231 -12.71 -10.73 -4.32
C PRO A 231 -11.35 -11.16 -4.90
N LEU A 232 -10.96 -12.43 -4.68
CA LEU A 232 -9.70 -12.97 -5.20
C LEU A 232 -9.73 -13.13 -6.71
N PHE A 233 -10.89 -13.46 -7.30
CA PHE A 233 -11.04 -13.50 -8.75
C PHE A 233 -10.89 -12.11 -9.39
N THR A 234 -11.54 -11.09 -8.82
CA THR A 234 -11.41 -9.70 -9.30
C THR A 234 -9.97 -9.22 -9.19
N TYR A 235 -9.31 -9.46 -8.06
CA TYR A 235 -7.89 -9.15 -7.87
C TYR A 235 -6.99 -9.91 -8.86
N GLY A 236 -7.17 -11.22 -8.99
CA GLY A 236 -6.33 -12.07 -9.83
C GLY A 236 -6.46 -11.76 -11.33
N SER A 237 -7.67 -11.46 -11.80
CA SER A 237 -7.88 -11.03 -13.19
C SER A 237 -7.23 -9.67 -13.47
N PHE A 238 -7.36 -8.71 -12.56
CA PHE A 238 -6.70 -7.42 -12.68
C PHE A 238 -5.16 -7.54 -12.66
N MET A 239 -4.61 -8.32 -11.72
CA MET A 239 -3.19 -8.63 -11.64
C MET A 239 -2.68 -9.28 -12.93
N PHE A 240 -3.41 -10.25 -13.49
CA PHE A 240 -3.05 -10.91 -14.73
C PHE A 240 -2.96 -9.93 -15.90
N VAL A 241 -3.94 -9.03 -16.06
CA VAL A 241 -3.94 -8.02 -17.13
C VAL A 241 -2.75 -7.06 -16.97
N CYS A 242 -2.45 -6.61 -15.75
CA CYS A 242 -1.32 -5.73 -15.48
C CYS A 242 0.04 -6.41 -15.75
N LEU A 243 0.18 -7.68 -15.39
CA LEU A 243 1.38 -8.46 -15.69
C LEU A 243 1.52 -8.68 -17.20
N LEU A 244 0.42 -9.03 -17.88
CA LEU A 244 0.40 -9.23 -19.32
C LEU A 244 0.89 -7.98 -20.06
N TRP A 245 0.40 -6.79 -19.72
CA TRP A 245 0.84 -5.54 -20.36
C TRP A 245 2.35 -5.36 -20.28
N VAL A 246 2.94 -5.59 -19.10
CA VAL A 246 4.39 -5.46 -18.93
C VAL A 246 5.16 -6.43 -19.83
N PHE A 247 4.66 -7.66 -20.03
CA PHE A 247 5.31 -8.63 -20.92
C PHE A 247 5.15 -8.31 -22.41
N VAL A 248 4.01 -7.75 -22.83
CA VAL A 248 3.74 -7.44 -24.24
C VAL A 248 4.11 -6.01 -24.64
N SER A 249 4.59 -5.21 -23.69
CA SER A 249 4.87 -3.77 -23.86
C SER A 249 5.87 -3.50 -24.99
N PRO A 250 5.47 -2.78 -26.06
CA PRO A 250 6.37 -2.41 -27.15
C PRO A 250 7.49 -1.44 -26.74
N SER A 251 7.24 -0.58 -25.75
CA SER A 251 8.16 0.49 -25.32
C SER A 251 8.97 0.13 -24.08
N ASP A 252 8.85 -1.09 -23.56
CA ASP A 252 9.49 -1.54 -22.32
C ASP A 252 9.19 -0.61 -21.13
N ILE A 253 7.89 -0.38 -20.89
CA ILE A 253 7.40 0.55 -19.85
C ILE A 253 7.94 0.24 -18.46
N MET A 254 8.23 -1.04 -18.15
CA MET A 254 8.74 -1.44 -16.84
C MET A 254 10.15 -0.91 -16.59
N ASN A 255 11.00 -0.85 -17.62
CA ASN A 255 12.33 -0.30 -17.48
C ASN A 255 12.37 1.22 -17.68
N ARG A 256 11.45 1.80 -18.47
CA ARG A 256 11.43 3.26 -18.72
C ARG A 256 10.68 4.04 -17.65
N ASP A 257 9.56 3.53 -17.17
CA ASP A 257 8.64 4.21 -16.27
C ASP A 257 8.20 3.33 -15.07
N PRO A 258 9.16 2.75 -14.31
CA PRO A 258 8.87 1.76 -13.27
C PRO A 258 7.98 2.27 -12.14
N ARG A 259 7.97 3.58 -11.86
CA ARG A 259 7.12 4.20 -10.81
C ARG A 259 5.66 4.33 -11.27
N ALA A 260 5.42 4.59 -12.55
CA ALA A 260 4.09 4.76 -13.11
C ALA A 260 3.37 3.41 -13.28
N CYS A 261 4.08 2.34 -13.67
CA CYS A 261 3.53 0.99 -13.83
C CYS A 261 2.98 0.36 -12.54
N ARG A 262 3.07 1.03 -11.40
CA ARG A 262 2.78 0.47 -10.07
C ARG A 262 1.63 1.17 -9.32
N LEU A 263 1.14 2.31 -9.83
CA LEU A 263 0.05 3.08 -9.21
C LEU A 263 -1.30 2.74 -9.84
N ILE A 264 -1.79 1.51 -9.69
CA ILE A 264 -3.21 1.20 -9.97
C ILE A 264 -3.66 0.04 -9.07
N VAL A 265 -4.09 0.31 -7.83
CA VAL A 265 -4.92 -0.63 -7.07
C VAL A 265 -5.71 0.18 -6.05
N SER A 266 -7.05 0.00 -6.00
CA SER A 266 -7.83 0.01 -4.75
C SER A 266 -9.34 0.01 -5.03
N GLN A 267 -10.05 -0.97 -4.46
CA GLN A 267 -11.48 -0.89 -4.19
C GLN A 267 -11.74 -1.60 -2.86
N MET A 268 -12.34 -0.90 -1.90
CA MET A 268 -12.75 -1.47 -0.63
C MET A 268 -14.16 -1.05 -0.27
N SER A 269 -15.04 -2.03 -0.10
CA SER A 269 -16.38 -1.82 0.44
C SER A 269 -16.86 -3.10 1.13
N ASN A 270 -17.74 -2.94 2.12
CA ASN A 270 -18.43 -4.04 2.80
C ASN A 270 -19.66 -4.55 1.99
N THR A 271 -19.79 -4.12 0.72
CA THR A 271 -20.80 -4.60 -0.21
C THR A 271 -20.30 -5.89 -0.88
N THR A 272 -21.19 -6.59 -1.56
CA THR A 272 -20.76 -7.71 -2.43
C THR A 272 -19.71 -7.19 -3.41
N ALA A 273 -18.55 -7.85 -3.45
CA ALA A 273 -17.46 -7.44 -4.32
C ALA A 273 -17.92 -7.57 -5.77
N GLU A 274 -17.80 -6.53 -6.59
CA GLU A 274 -18.09 -6.67 -8.01
C GLU A 274 -17.13 -7.66 -8.65
N THR A 275 -17.64 -8.56 -9.50
CA THR A 275 -16.82 -9.58 -10.19
C THR A 275 -15.89 -8.93 -11.22
N PHE A 276 -16.34 -7.84 -11.82
CA PHE A 276 -15.60 -7.09 -12.82
C PHE A 276 -15.62 -5.62 -12.46
N ASN A 277 -14.44 -5.05 -12.27
CA ASN A 277 -14.28 -3.61 -12.13
C ASN A 277 -14.17 -2.99 -13.53
N TRP A 278 -14.93 -1.93 -13.80
CA TRP A 278 -14.94 -1.26 -15.09
C TRP A 278 -13.57 -0.70 -15.50
N MET A 279 -12.72 -0.33 -14.52
CA MET A 279 -11.33 0.11 -14.76
C MET A 279 -10.47 -1.00 -15.39
N THR A 280 -10.77 -2.28 -15.14
CA THR A 280 -10.09 -3.39 -15.83
C THR A 280 -10.41 -3.35 -17.33
N GLY A 281 -11.63 -2.98 -17.71
CA GLY A 281 -12.00 -2.79 -19.12
C GLY A 281 -11.26 -1.62 -19.76
N VAL A 282 -11.14 -0.50 -19.06
CA VAL A 282 -10.35 0.66 -19.50
C VAL A 282 -8.87 0.30 -19.66
N LEU A 283 -8.31 -0.48 -18.72
CA LEU A 283 -6.95 -1.00 -18.80
C LEU A 283 -6.76 -1.90 -20.02
N CYS A 284 -7.65 -2.86 -20.26
CA CYS A 284 -7.59 -3.70 -21.46
C CYS A 284 -7.63 -2.89 -22.75
N ALA A 285 -8.51 -1.88 -22.85
CA ALA A 285 -8.59 -0.99 -24.00
C ALA A 285 -7.29 -0.20 -24.20
N ALA A 286 -6.69 0.29 -23.11
CA ALA A 286 -5.41 1.00 -23.14
C ALA A 286 -4.25 0.09 -23.59
N ILE A 287 -4.24 -1.18 -23.17
CA ILE A 287 -3.25 -2.17 -23.63
C ILE A 287 -3.38 -2.39 -25.13
N VAL A 288 -4.61 -2.64 -25.62
CA VAL A 288 -4.86 -2.83 -27.05
C VAL A 288 -4.43 -1.61 -27.86
N MET A 289 -4.76 -0.40 -27.39
CA MET A 289 -4.35 0.85 -28.03
C MET A 289 -2.82 1.05 -28.01
N SER A 290 -2.16 0.66 -26.93
CA SER A 290 -0.69 0.72 -26.82
C SER A 290 0.00 -0.26 -27.77
N LEU A 291 -0.60 -1.43 -28.01
CA LEU A 291 -0.10 -2.43 -28.96
C LEU A 291 -0.30 -2.00 -30.42
N THR A 292 -1.41 -1.33 -30.73
CA THR A 292 -1.68 -0.84 -32.10
C THR A 292 -0.91 0.44 -32.42
N MET A 293 -0.68 1.30 -31.43
CA MET A 293 0.06 2.55 -31.55
C MET A 293 1.16 2.66 -30.49
N PRO A 294 2.30 1.95 -30.67
CA PRO A 294 3.41 1.91 -29.70
C PRO A 294 3.91 3.29 -29.23
N LEU A 295 3.89 4.30 -30.11
CA LEU A 295 4.30 5.67 -29.79
C LEU A 295 3.46 6.31 -28.68
N LEU A 296 2.21 5.87 -28.50
CA LEU A 296 1.27 6.40 -27.50
C LEU A 296 1.31 5.63 -26.19
N GLU A 297 2.04 4.52 -26.08
CA GLU A 297 2.00 3.66 -24.88
C GLU A 297 2.35 4.40 -23.59
N ARG A 298 3.40 5.24 -23.61
CA ARG A 298 3.82 6.00 -22.43
C ARG A 298 2.83 7.12 -22.07
N PRO A 299 2.36 7.97 -23.02
CA PRO A 299 1.24 8.87 -22.77
C PRO A 299 0.00 8.17 -22.21
N ILE A 300 -0.39 7.02 -22.77
CA ILE A 300 -1.53 6.22 -22.32
C ILE A 300 -1.31 5.76 -20.88
N LEU A 301 -0.12 5.26 -20.54
CA LEU A 301 0.24 4.87 -19.18
C LEU A 301 0.09 6.04 -18.20
N TYR A 302 0.61 7.23 -18.53
CA TYR A 302 0.47 8.40 -17.65
C TYR A 302 -0.98 8.86 -17.51
N LEU A 303 -1.75 8.85 -18.61
CA LEU A 303 -3.18 9.16 -18.58
C LEU A 303 -3.95 8.17 -17.71
N LEU A 304 -3.60 6.88 -17.74
CA LEU A 304 -4.20 5.88 -16.87
C LEU A 304 -3.84 6.10 -15.41
N VAL A 305 -2.58 6.42 -15.09
CA VAL A 305 -2.14 6.73 -13.73
C VAL A 305 -2.89 7.95 -13.19
N ILE A 306 -2.99 9.03 -13.96
CA ILE A 306 -3.72 10.25 -13.59
C ILE A 306 -5.22 9.95 -13.45
N GLY A 307 -5.82 9.34 -14.48
CA GLY A 307 -7.25 9.05 -14.52
C GLY A 307 -7.71 8.11 -13.42
N SER A 308 -6.95 7.04 -13.16
CA SER A 308 -7.24 6.10 -12.07
C SER A 308 -7.08 6.73 -10.70
N SER A 309 -6.06 7.57 -10.50
CA SER A 309 -5.86 8.32 -9.25
C SER A 309 -7.01 9.29 -8.98
N LEU A 310 -7.41 10.07 -10.00
CA LEU A 310 -8.53 11.01 -9.90
C LEU A 310 -9.86 10.30 -9.66
N ALA A 311 -10.11 9.20 -10.37
CA ALA A 311 -11.32 8.40 -10.18
C ALA A 311 -11.38 7.79 -8.77
N HIS A 312 -10.25 7.32 -8.25
CA HIS A 312 -10.17 6.77 -6.91
C HIS A 312 -10.35 7.85 -5.84
N TRP A 313 -9.76 9.03 -6.00
CA TRP A 313 -10.02 10.17 -5.11
C TRP A 313 -11.48 10.63 -5.15
N HIS A 314 -12.08 10.68 -6.34
CA HIS A 314 -13.49 11.01 -6.48
C HIS A 314 -14.38 9.98 -5.77
N TYR A 315 -14.13 8.69 -6.00
CA TYR A 315 -14.84 7.61 -5.33
C TYR A 315 -14.68 7.67 -3.80
N GLY A 316 -13.45 7.75 -3.31
CA GLY A 316 -13.14 7.79 -1.88
C GLY A 316 -13.78 9.01 -1.19
N SER A 317 -13.61 10.20 -1.76
CA SER A 317 -14.22 11.42 -1.22
C SER A 317 -15.75 11.38 -1.24
N GLY A 318 -16.35 10.86 -2.31
CA GLY A 318 -17.80 10.68 -2.42
C GLY A 318 -18.35 9.72 -1.36
N VAL A 319 -17.73 8.55 -1.17
CA VAL A 319 -18.16 7.58 -0.16
C VAL A 319 -17.96 8.14 1.25
N VAL A 320 -16.83 8.79 1.53
CA VAL A 320 -16.57 9.43 2.83
C VAL A 320 -17.60 10.51 3.13
N GLN A 321 -17.97 11.34 2.15
CA GLN A 321 -19.02 12.36 2.30
C GLN A 321 -20.39 11.73 2.56
N GLN A 322 -20.77 10.70 1.81
CA GLN A 322 -22.03 9.97 2.01
C GLN A 322 -22.10 9.36 3.42
N MET A 323 -21.00 8.77 3.90
CA MET A 323 -20.93 8.22 5.26
C MET A 323 -20.94 9.31 6.32
N CYS A 324 -20.28 10.45 6.10
CA CYS A 324 -20.35 11.60 7.00
C CYS A 324 -21.80 12.08 7.15
N VAL A 325 -22.55 12.20 6.05
CA VAL A 325 -23.97 12.55 6.06
C VAL A 325 -24.80 11.47 6.77
N HIS A 326 -24.61 10.20 6.41
CA HIS A 326 -25.37 9.08 6.97
C HIS A 326 -25.18 8.92 8.49
N PHE A 327 -23.96 9.10 8.99
CA PHE A 327 -23.65 8.99 10.42
C PHE A 327 -23.74 10.32 11.18
N ASN A 328 -24.15 11.41 10.50
CA ASN A 328 -24.17 12.78 11.05
C ASN A 328 -22.84 13.18 11.73
N ARG A 329 -21.72 12.98 11.02
CA ARG A 329 -20.36 13.27 11.50
C ARG A 329 -19.62 14.16 10.53
N ARG A 330 -18.64 14.91 11.04
CA ARG A 330 -17.68 15.66 10.21
C ARG A 330 -16.36 14.90 10.19
N CYS A 331 -15.85 14.58 8.99
CA CYS A 331 -14.72 13.66 8.80
C CYS A 331 -13.49 14.00 9.67
N PHE A 332 -13.09 15.27 9.70
CA PHE A 332 -11.87 15.74 10.38
C PHE A 332 -12.15 16.51 11.67
N MET A 333 -13.34 16.37 12.26
CA MET A 333 -13.68 17.03 13.52
C MET A 333 -14.23 16.05 14.52
N VAL A 334 -13.93 16.30 15.79
CA VAL A 334 -14.56 15.59 16.90
C VAL A 334 -15.94 16.20 17.11
N THR A 335 -16.94 15.64 16.44
CA THR A 335 -18.35 15.94 16.73
C THR A 335 -18.72 15.31 18.06
N LYS A 336 -19.02 16.12 19.07
CA LYS A 336 -19.68 15.64 20.29
C LYS A 336 -21.05 15.09 19.88
N PRO A 337 -21.52 13.97 20.47
CA PRO A 337 -22.91 13.58 20.32
C PRO A 337 -23.78 14.77 20.74
N GLU A 338 -24.75 15.15 19.92
CA GLU A 338 -25.82 16.02 20.43
C GLU A 338 -26.47 15.25 21.57
N GLU A 339 -26.50 15.83 22.78
CA GLU A 339 -27.39 15.36 23.82
C GLU A 339 -28.78 15.37 23.21
N SER A 340 -29.36 14.17 23.03
CA SER A 340 -30.75 14.03 22.63
C SER A 340 -31.55 14.91 23.57
N LYS A 341 -32.12 15.99 23.05
CA LYS A 341 -33.14 16.75 23.77
C LYS A 341 -34.29 15.77 23.95
N GLU A 342 -34.42 15.24 25.17
CA GLU A 342 -35.61 14.53 25.66
C GLU A 342 -36.87 15.36 25.43
#